data_AF-Q0AIL9-F1
#
_entry.id   AF-Q0AIL9-F1
#
_cell.length_a   1.000
_cell.length_b   1.000
_cell.length_c   1.000
_cell.angle_alpha   90.00
_cell.angle_beta   90.00
_cell.angle_gamma   90.00
#
_symmetry.space_group_name_H-M   'P 1'
#
loop_
_entity.id
_entity.type
_entity.pdbx_description
1 polymer ?
#
loop_
_entity_poly.entity_id
_entity_poly.type
_entity_poly.pdbx_seq_one_letter_code
_entity_poly.pdbx_strand_id
1 'polypeptide(L)'
;MEQFFVTVLLSIEHFHMLGGVAFLAALLAILAAWIMLWLVQYYLLRYGNRLWRATVSLGHVLKSKFICNPYVHRWMRRHPGSIRFLAERADYTHFFGLPLTLLFLSLAVTLVLLVEVAEDVATSDSIVVVDHIAARLISTFRAPELIPVAIWITNWCAPPIIGILLVVACLLLWLVNRRFAAIGLITSLLGASLFSVLNKLIFQRLRPDGAVLFEPSYSFPSSHATLSVAFYGFLGYLLIRSVQKWDTRIKLCFAMMGFIFLIGLSRIVLGVHYLSDVWAGYLVGLLWLILGISVNEWLAATGRIDWNLPLDRRRRILACSLMLVAVIGVAGYLFAQALVFRSLQ
;
A
#
# COMPACT_ATOMS: atom_id res chain seq x y z
N MET A 1 -11.57 -54.59 6.36
CA MET A 1 -11.54 -53.67 5.21
C MET A 1 -12.56 -52.54 5.33
N GLU A 2 -13.80 -52.83 5.72
CA GLU A 2 -14.84 -51.81 5.95
C GLU A 2 -14.50 -50.75 7.02
N GLN A 3 -13.98 -51.16 8.18
CA GLN A 3 -13.57 -50.20 9.23
C GLN A 3 -12.48 -49.22 8.78
N PHE A 4 -11.58 -49.64 7.90
CA PHE A 4 -10.54 -48.77 7.33
C PHE A 4 -11.17 -47.75 6.38
N PHE A 5 -12.08 -48.19 5.51
CA PHE A 5 -12.81 -47.31 4.60
C PHE A 5 -13.68 -46.28 5.34
N VAL A 6 -14.39 -46.68 6.39
CA VAL A 6 -15.21 -45.78 7.23
C VAL A 6 -14.33 -44.76 7.96
N THR A 7 -13.17 -45.16 8.47
CA THR A 7 -12.23 -44.24 9.14
C THR A 7 -11.64 -43.24 8.14
N VAL A 8 -11.32 -43.67 6.93
CA VAL A 8 -10.84 -42.79 5.84
C VAL A 8 -11.95 -41.83 5.40
N LEU A 9 -13.20 -42.30 5.23
CA LEU A 9 -14.32 -41.46 4.83
C LEU A 9 -14.65 -40.41 5.91
N LEU A 10 -14.69 -40.82 7.18
CA LEU A 10 -14.90 -39.91 8.31
C LEU A 10 -13.75 -38.90 8.42
N SER A 11 -12.50 -39.33 8.17
CA SER A 11 -11.36 -38.41 8.13
C SER A 11 -11.45 -37.41 6.99
N ILE A 12 -11.96 -37.81 5.81
CA ILE A 12 -12.16 -36.94 4.65
C ILE A 12 -13.30 -35.94 4.92
N GLU A 13 -14.43 -36.40 5.46
CA GLU A 13 -15.54 -35.50 5.85
C GLU A 13 -15.14 -34.52 6.96
N HIS A 14 -14.38 -34.99 7.96
CA HIS A 14 -13.88 -34.12 9.02
C HIS A 14 -12.88 -33.09 8.48
N PHE A 15 -12.04 -33.47 7.51
CA PHE A 15 -11.11 -32.56 6.83
C PHE A 15 -11.84 -31.52 5.96
N HIS A 16 -12.90 -31.91 5.24
CA HIS A 16 -13.76 -30.98 4.49
C HIS A 16 -14.54 -30.04 5.42
N MET A 17 -15.05 -30.55 6.55
CA MET A 17 -15.71 -29.73 7.57
C MET A 17 -14.75 -28.73 8.22
N LEU A 18 -13.52 -29.15 8.55
CA LEU A 18 -12.47 -28.27 9.07
C LEU A 18 -12.05 -27.21 8.03
N GLY A 19 -11.94 -27.59 6.75
CA GLY A 19 -11.69 -26.66 5.64
C GLY A 19 -12.81 -25.63 5.49
N GLY A 20 -14.08 -26.06 5.60
CA GLY A 20 -15.24 -25.18 5.57
C GLY A 20 -15.30 -24.21 6.77
N VAL A 21 -14.96 -24.68 7.97
CA VAL A 21 -14.87 -23.83 9.17
C VAL A 21 -13.74 -22.83 9.04
N ALA A 22 -12.57 -23.24 8.53
CA ALA A 22 -11.44 -22.35 8.28
C ALA A 22 -11.76 -21.30 7.21
N PHE A 23 -12.41 -21.71 6.12
CA PHE A 23 -12.91 -20.81 5.08
C PHE A 23 -13.86 -19.76 5.66
N LEU A 24 -14.83 -20.20 6.47
CA LEU A 24 -15.77 -19.31 7.13
C LEU A 24 -15.07 -18.36 8.11
N ALA A 25 -14.12 -18.85 8.91
CA ALA A 25 -13.34 -18.03 9.84
C ALA A 25 -12.51 -16.96 9.10
N ALA A 26 -11.85 -17.33 7.99
CA ALA A 26 -11.11 -16.40 7.15
C ALA A 26 -12.04 -15.35 6.54
N LEU A 27 -13.22 -15.77 6.05
CA LEU A 27 -14.23 -14.86 5.51
C LEU A 27 -14.73 -13.89 6.58
N LEU A 28 -14.99 -14.36 7.80
CA LEU A 28 -15.39 -13.54 8.93
C LEU A 28 -14.31 -12.55 9.35
N ALA A 29 -13.03 -12.96 9.34
CA ALA A 29 -11.91 -12.07 9.64
C ALA A 29 -11.76 -10.95 8.58
N ILE A 30 -11.86 -11.31 7.29
CA ILE A 30 -11.86 -10.35 6.18
C ILE A 30 -13.06 -9.40 6.31
N LEU A 31 -14.24 -9.93 6.62
CA LEU A 31 -15.45 -9.14 6.81
C LEU A 31 -15.31 -8.19 8.01
N ALA A 32 -14.77 -8.65 9.13
CA ALA A 32 -14.53 -7.83 10.32
C ALA A 32 -13.54 -6.69 10.02
N ALA A 33 -12.43 -6.99 9.32
CA ALA A 33 -11.48 -5.98 8.87
C ALA A 33 -12.13 -4.97 7.91
N TRP A 34 -12.99 -5.44 7.01
CA TRP A 34 -13.73 -4.58 6.09
C TRP A 34 -14.75 -3.69 6.80
N ILE A 35 -15.50 -4.22 7.77
CA ILE A 35 -16.42 -3.45 8.62
C ILE A 35 -15.65 -2.40 9.42
N MET A 36 -14.50 -2.76 9.99
CA MET A 36 -13.66 -1.82 10.73
C MET A 36 -13.17 -0.68 9.83
N LEU A 37 -12.66 -0.99 8.63
CA LEU A 37 -12.26 0.02 7.64
C LEU A 37 -13.44 0.89 7.22
N TRP A 38 -14.61 0.31 7.01
CA TRP A 38 -15.83 1.03 6.68
C TRP A 38 -16.26 1.97 7.81
N LEU A 39 -16.20 1.52 9.07
CA LEU A 39 -16.50 2.35 10.24
C LEU A 39 -15.53 3.54 10.31
N VAL A 40 -14.22 3.30 10.20
CA VAL A 40 -13.23 4.39 10.20
C VAL A 40 -13.52 5.38 9.07
N GLN A 41 -13.76 4.89 7.85
CA GLN A 41 -14.14 5.72 6.71
C GLN A 41 -15.42 6.53 6.99
N TYR A 42 -16.46 5.88 7.52
CA TYR A 42 -17.74 6.49 7.85
C TYR A 42 -17.57 7.62 8.88
N TYR A 43 -16.81 7.38 9.95
CA TYR A 43 -16.53 8.39 10.97
C TYR A 43 -15.73 9.56 10.41
N LEU A 44 -14.74 9.31 9.54
CA LEU A 44 -13.97 10.37 8.87
C LEU A 44 -14.86 11.22 7.96
N LEU A 45 -15.79 10.61 7.21
CA LEU A 45 -16.73 11.34 6.35
C LEU A 45 -17.74 12.15 7.17
N ARG A 46 -18.32 11.55 8.21
CA ARG A 46 -19.41 12.17 8.99
C ARG A 46 -18.93 13.19 10.01
N TYR A 47 -17.77 12.95 10.63
CA TYR A 47 -17.26 13.77 11.73
C TYR A 47 -15.90 14.41 11.43
N GLY A 48 -15.22 14.08 10.32
CA GLY A 48 -13.90 14.61 10.00
C GLY A 48 -13.83 16.15 9.99
N ASN A 49 -14.82 16.83 9.40
CA ASN A 49 -14.86 18.31 9.43
C ASN A 49 -15.12 18.89 10.83
N ARG A 50 -15.79 18.16 11.72
CA ARG A 50 -15.97 18.58 13.12
C ARG A 50 -14.68 18.35 13.91
N LEU A 51 -14.07 17.18 13.76
CA LEU A 51 -12.79 16.83 14.37
C LEU A 51 -11.68 17.80 13.92
N TRP A 52 -11.60 18.12 12.63
CA TRP A 52 -10.64 19.08 12.09
C TRP A 52 -10.82 20.48 12.68
N ARG A 53 -12.06 20.97 12.77
CA ARG A 53 -12.33 22.27 13.41
C ARG A 53 -11.98 22.24 14.90
N ALA A 54 -12.26 21.13 15.58
CA ALA A 54 -11.91 20.96 16.99
C ALA A 54 -10.39 20.92 17.21
N THR A 55 -9.63 20.20 16.38
CA THR A 55 -8.17 20.13 16.47
C THR A 55 -7.52 21.47 16.13
N VAL A 56 -8.00 22.17 15.10
CA VAL A 56 -7.53 23.53 14.77
C VAL A 56 -7.84 24.51 15.90
N SER A 57 -9.04 24.46 16.48
CA SER A 57 -9.43 25.28 17.64
C SER A 57 -8.54 25.00 18.86
N LEU A 58 -8.32 23.72 19.19
CA LEU A 58 -7.42 23.32 20.26
C LEU A 58 -5.99 23.82 20.00
N GLY A 59 -5.53 23.73 18.75
CA GLY A 59 -4.23 24.27 18.32
C GLY A 59 -4.12 25.78 18.54
N HIS A 60 -5.17 26.56 18.24
CA HIS A 60 -5.20 27.99 18.53
C HIS A 60 -5.14 28.30 20.02
N VAL A 61 -5.84 27.53 20.86
CA VAL A 61 -5.83 27.69 22.32
C VAL A 61 -4.45 27.33 22.91
N LEU A 62 -3.84 26.25 22.44
CA LEU A 62 -2.51 25.87 22.88
C LEU A 62 -1.48 26.91 22.44
N LYS A 63 -1.56 27.39 21.19
CA LYS A 63 -0.68 28.45 20.66
C LYS A 63 -0.81 29.74 21.46
N SER A 64 -2.02 30.18 21.79
CA SER A 64 -2.22 31.41 22.57
C SER A 64 -1.67 31.29 23.98
N LYS A 65 -1.91 30.17 24.67
CA LYS A 65 -1.31 29.91 25.99
C LYS A 65 0.22 29.80 25.95
N PHE A 66 0.78 29.19 24.91
CA PHE A 66 2.21 29.00 24.76
C PHE A 66 2.94 30.33 24.54
N ILE A 67 2.38 31.22 23.70
CA ILE A 67 2.95 32.55 23.43
C ILE A 67 2.85 33.48 24.65
N CYS A 68 1.79 33.36 25.45
CA CYS A 68 1.62 34.16 26.67
C CYS A 68 2.53 33.74 27.83
N ASN A 69 3.28 32.63 27.71
CA ASN A 69 4.20 32.21 28.75
C ASN A 69 5.45 33.12 28.79
N PRO A 70 5.76 33.80 29.92
CA PRO A 70 6.88 34.74 30.01
C PRO A 70 8.25 34.13 29.70
N TYR A 71 8.45 32.84 29.98
CA TYR A 71 9.68 32.12 29.68
C TYR A 71 9.83 31.86 28.19
N VAL A 72 8.74 31.42 27.54
CA VAL A 72 8.69 31.23 26.09
C VAL A 72 8.92 32.55 25.39
N HIS A 73 8.26 33.63 25.80
CA HIS A 73 8.46 34.96 25.18
C HIS A 73 9.91 35.47 25.33
N ARG A 74 10.58 35.19 26.45
CA ARG A 74 12.01 35.50 26.64
C ARG A 74 12.91 34.68 25.74
N TRP A 75 12.64 33.37 25.65
CA TRP A 75 13.35 32.48 24.75
C TRP A 75 13.14 32.88 23.29
N MET A 76 11.94 33.34 22.95
CA MET A 76 11.59 33.76 21.60
C MET A 76 12.33 34.99 21.11
N ARG A 77 12.51 35.97 22.00
CA ARG A 77 13.34 37.15 21.71
C ARG A 77 14.83 36.82 21.60
N ARG A 78 15.30 35.76 22.25
CA ARG A 78 16.71 35.31 22.18
C ARG A 78 17.02 34.51 20.90
N HIS A 79 16.04 33.81 20.33
CA HIS A 79 16.24 32.94 19.15
C HIS A 79 15.24 33.25 18.01
N PRO A 80 15.21 34.48 17.48
CA PRO A 80 14.24 34.88 16.46
C PRO A 80 14.32 34.01 15.19
N GLY A 81 15.53 33.57 14.82
CA GLY A 81 15.75 32.69 13.67
C GLY A 81 15.09 31.31 13.84
N SER A 82 15.27 30.66 14.99
CA SER A 82 14.70 29.33 15.27
C SER A 82 13.18 29.33 15.24
N ILE A 83 12.56 30.40 15.71
CA ILE A 83 11.09 30.53 15.72
C ILE A 83 10.55 30.81 14.35
N ARG A 84 11.21 31.68 13.59
CA ARG A 84 10.84 31.91 12.19
C ARG A 84 10.91 30.60 11.41
N PHE A 85 11.97 29.82 11.59
CA PHE A 85 12.11 28.50 10.98
C PHE A 85 10.94 27.57 11.36
N LEU A 86 10.64 27.43 12.66
CA LEU A 86 9.54 26.57 13.12
C LEU A 86 8.17 27.05 12.61
N ALA A 87 7.95 28.36 12.56
CA ALA A 87 6.72 28.94 12.04
C ALA A 87 6.56 28.67 10.54
N GLU A 88 7.64 28.80 9.76
CA GLU A 88 7.66 28.45 8.34
C GLU A 88 7.41 26.96 8.13
N ARG A 89 7.97 26.07 8.98
CA ARG A 89 7.69 24.62 8.93
C ARG A 89 6.25 24.25 9.30
N ALA A 90 5.57 25.07 10.10
CA ALA A 90 4.18 24.83 10.48
C ALA A 90 3.15 25.41 9.49
N ASP A 91 3.60 26.14 8.48
CA ASP A 91 2.72 26.78 7.50
C ASP A 91 2.21 25.79 6.45
N TYR A 92 0.89 25.62 6.36
CA TYR A 92 0.24 24.70 5.44
C TYR A 92 -0.05 25.30 4.06
N THR A 93 0.20 26.60 3.85
CA THR A 93 -0.16 27.30 2.61
C THR A 93 0.77 27.01 1.44
N HIS A 94 2.01 26.63 1.72
CA HIS A 94 3.03 26.36 0.73
C HIS A 94 3.73 25.02 0.99
N PHE A 95 4.21 24.38 -0.07
CA PHE A 95 4.78 23.03 0.00
C PHE A 95 5.96 22.93 0.99
N PHE A 96 6.86 23.91 0.99
CA PHE A 96 8.07 23.88 1.81
C PHE A 96 7.82 23.99 3.33
N GLY A 97 6.60 24.28 3.77
CA GLY A 97 6.23 24.34 5.18
C GLY A 97 5.77 22.98 5.73
N LEU A 98 4.51 22.93 6.17
CA LEU A 98 3.90 21.76 6.80
C LEU A 98 3.86 20.52 5.89
N PRO A 99 3.52 20.61 4.58
CA PRO A 99 3.49 19.44 3.71
C PRO A 99 4.84 18.73 3.64
N LEU A 100 5.93 19.46 3.39
CA LEU A 100 7.28 18.91 3.37
C LEU A 100 7.69 18.36 4.74
N THR A 101 7.32 19.04 5.83
CA THR A 101 7.60 18.57 7.19
C THR A 101 6.90 17.24 7.48
N LEU A 102 5.63 17.10 7.10
CA LEU A 102 4.87 15.85 7.26
C LEU A 102 5.43 14.73 6.38
N LEU A 103 5.84 15.01 5.15
CA LEU A 103 6.50 14.03 4.29
C LEU A 103 7.82 13.56 4.90
N PHE A 104 8.64 14.49 5.42
CA PHE A 104 9.90 14.16 6.09
C PHE A 104 9.69 13.32 7.36
N LEU A 105 8.73 13.71 8.22
CA LEU A 105 8.41 12.93 9.42
C LEU A 105 7.88 11.54 9.08
N SER A 106 7.02 11.44 8.06
CA SER A 106 6.50 10.16 7.57
C SER A 106 7.63 9.28 7.02
N LEU A 107 8.57 9.88 6.29
CA LEU A 107 9.76 9.20 5.78
C LEU A 107 10.63 8.68 6.93
N ALA A 108 10.90 9.50 7.93
CA ALA A 108 11.70 9.14 9.10
C ALA A 108 11.06 7.99 9.89
N VAL A 109 9.75 8.08 10.19
CA VAL A 109 9.02 7.00 10.87
C VAL A 109 9.05 5.71 10.05
N THR A 110 8.83 5.80 8.73
CA THR A 110 8.87 4.62 7.85
C THR A 110 10.25 3.97 7.85
N LEU A 111 11.32 4.77 7.84
CA LEU A 111 12.69 4.27 7.92
C LEU A 111 12.98 3.58 9.26
N VAL A 112 12.55 4.17 10.38
CA VAL A 112 12.71 3.56 11.71
C VAL A 112 12.00 2.20 11.75
N LEU A 113 10.73 2.15 11.35
CA LEU A 113 9.97 0.89 11.32
C LEU A 113 10.58 -0.14 10.37
N LEU A 114 11.15 0.30 9.24
CA LEU A 114 11.80 -0.61 8.30
C LEU A 114 13.09 -1.19 8.87
N VAL A 115 13.89 -0.36 9.57
CA VAL A 115 15.11 -0.79 10.23
C VAL A 115 14.78 -1.77 11.36
N GLU A 116 13.78 -1.48 12.19
CA GLU A 116 13.34 -2.38 13.28
C GLU A 116 12.94 -3.76 12.74
N VAL A 117 12.08 -3.82 11.72
CA VAL A 117 11.63 -5.10 11.15
C VAL A 117 12.78 -5.83 10.45
N ALA A 118 13.69 -5.11 9.80
CA ALA A 118 14.85 -5.70 9.14
C ALA A 118 15.86 -6.26 10.16
N GLU A 119 16.07 -5.55 11.27
CA GLU A 119 16.89 -5.99 12.41
C GLU A 119 16.28 -7.27 13.01
N ASP A 120 15.01 -7.25 13.39
CA ASP A 120 14.32 -8.41 13.99
C ASP A 120 14.40 -9.66 13.11
N VAL A 121 14.33 -9.49 11.78
CA VAL A 121 14.47 -10.59 10.81
C VAL A 121 15.92 -11.07 10.70
N ALA A 122 16.90 -10.16 10.75
CA ALA A 122 18.33 -10.51 10.69
C ALA A 122 18.82 -11.24 11.95
N THR A 123 18.35 -10.82 13.12
CA THR A 123 18.71 -11.39 14.43
C THR A 123 17.92 -12.64 14.78
N SER A 124 16.90 -12.98 13.97
CA SER A 124 15.95 -14.08 14.23
C SER A 124 15.19 -13.92 15.55
N ASP A 125 14.76 -12.69 15.84
CA ASP A 125 14.02 -12.35 17.04
C ASP A 125 12.58 -12.90 17.03
N SER A 126 11.79 -12.52 18.05
CA SER A 126 10.42 -12.99 18.29
C SER A 126 9.51 -12.93 17.05
N ILE A 127 9.76 -11.99 16.11
CA ILE A 127 9.00 -11.87 14.87
C ILE A 127 9.09 -13.13 13.99
N VAL A 128 10.24 -13.79 13.96
CA VAL A 128 10.46 -15.00 13.14
C VAL A 128 9.68 -16.18 13.72
N VAL A 129 9.56 -16.27 15.04
CA VAL A 129 8.72 -17.28 15.70
C VAL A 129 7.24 -17.05 15.34
N VAL A 130 6.76 -15.81 15.43
CA VAL A 130 5.39 -15.43 15.06
C VAL A 130 5.13 -15.76 13.59
N ASP A 131 6.08 -15.47 12.70
CA ASP A 131 5.99 -15.79 11.28
C ASP A 131 5.83 -17.30 11.02
N HIS A 132 6.62 -18.14 11.67
CA HIS A 132 6.50 -19.59 11.51
C HIS A 132 5.19 -20.14 12.09
N ILE A 133 4.72 -19.60 13.22
CA ILE A 133 3.41 -19.96 13.79
C ILE A 133 2.30 -19.57 12.81
N ALA A 134 2.31 -18.34 12.31
CA ALA A 134 1.32 -17.84 11.37
C ALA A 134 1.34 -18.64 10.06
N ALA A 135 2.52 -18.91 9.50
CA ALA A 135 2.67 -19.70 8.28
C ALA A 135 2.12 -21.13 8.45
N ARG A 136 2.42 -21.78 9.58
CA ARG A 136 1.86 -23.11 9.90
C ARG A 136 0.35 -23.08 10.01
N LEU A 137 -0.20 -22.17 10.83
CA LEU A 137 -1.65 -22.02 10.97
C LEU A 137 -2.34 -21.81 9.61
N ILE A 138 -1.79 -20.92 8.79
CA ILE A 138 -2.35 -20.63 7.47
C ILE A 138 -2.23 -21.84 6.55
N SER A 139 -1.11 -22.57 6.57
CA SER A 139 -0.96 -23.79 5.77
C SER A 139 -1.95 -24.90 6.18
N THR A 140 -2.21 -25.06 7.48
CA THR A 140 -3.13 -26.08 8.02
C THR A 140 -4.59 -25.74 7.72
N PHE A 141 -4.96 -24.47 7.81
CA PHE A 141 -6.33 -23.99 7.64
C PHE A 141 -6.56 -23.35 6.26
N ARG A 142 -5.69 -23.60 5.28
CA ARG A 142 -5.83 -23.06 3.92
C ARG A 142 -7.02 -23.72 3.23
N ALA A 143 -8.09 -22.96 3.06
CA ALA A 143 -9.24 -23.39 2.26
C ALA A 143 -8.87 -23.43 0.76
N PRO A 144 -9.05 -24.56 0.05
CA PRO A 144 -8.75 -24.68 -1.38
C PRO A 144 -9.47 -23.64 -2.25
N GLU A 145 -10.68 -23.22 -1.84
CA GLU A 145 -11.52 -22.25 -2.53
C GLU A 145 -10.93 -20.83 -2.51
N LEU A 146 -10.07 -20.51 -1.54
CA LEU A 146 -9.39 -19.20 -1.45
C LEU A 146 -8.20 -19.11 -2.41
N ILE A 147 -7.64 -20.23 -2.85
CA ILE A 147 -6.42 -20.25 -3.67
C ILE A 147 -6.65 -19.53 -5.01
N PRO A 148 -7.69 -19.85 -5.83
CA PRO A 148 -7.92 -19.15 -7.10
C PRO A 148 -8.16 -17.65 -6.91
N VAL A 149 -8.84 -17.27 -5.83
CA VAL A 149 -9.10 -15.87 -5.48
C VAL A 149 -7.79 -15.15 -5.15
N ALA A 150 -6.95 -15.75 -4.32
CA ALA A 150 -5.64 -15.20 -3.97
C ALA A 150 -4.72 -15.08 -5.19
N ILE A 151 -4.74 -16.05 -6.10
CA ILE A 151 -4.01 -16.00 -7.38
C ILE A 151 -4.52 -14.85 -8.25
N TRP A 152 -5.83 -14.71 -8.38
CA TRP A 152 -6.42 -13.62 -9.16
C TRP A 152 -6.05 -12.23 -8.60
N ILE A 153 -6.08 -12.08 -7.28
CA ILE A 153 -5.67 -10.83 -6.60
C ILE A 153 -4.18 -10.55 -6.79
N THR A 154 -3.30 -11.52 -6.51
CA THR A 154 -1.85 -11.30 -6.60
C THR A 154 -1.39 -11.02 -8.02
N ASN A 155 -2.07 -11.55 -9.04
CA ASN A 155 -1.70 -11.37 -10.43
C ASN A 155 -1.71 -9.91 -10.87
N TRP A 156 -2.51 -9.04 -10.25
CA TRP A 156 -2.46 -7.59 -10.51
C TRP A 156 -1.07 -7.00 -10.28
N CYS A 157 -0.28 -7.59 -9.38
CA CYS A 157 1.09 -7.16 -9.11
C CYS A 157 2.16 -8.02 -9.83
N ALA A 158 1.74 -8.90 -10.75
CA ALA A 158 2.68 -9.65 -11.58
C ALA A 158 3.51 -8.69 -12.47
N PRO A 159 4.81 -8.95 -12.69
CA PRO A 159 5.68 -8.05 -13.45
C PRO A 159 5.15 -7.63 -14.84
N PRO A 160 4.55 -8.53 -15.64
CA PRO A 160 3.96 -8.13 -16.93
C PRO A 160 2.81 -7.13 -16.80
N ILE A 161 1.93 -7.33 -15.81
CA ILE A 161 0.79 -6.44 -15.58
C ILE A 161 1.28 -5.07 -15.10
N ILE A 162 2.18 -5.04 -14.11
CA ILE A 162 2.76 -3.79 -13.61
C ILE A 162 3.49 -3.04 -14.74
N GLY A 163 4.23 -3.74 -15.61
CA GLY A 163 4.90 -3.15 -16.76
C GLY A 163 3.93 -2.49 -17.74
N ILE A 164 2.86 -3.20 -18.12
CA ILE A 164 1.81 -2.65 -19.01
C ILE A 164 1.12 -1.45 -18.35
N LEU A 165 0.72 -1.58 -17.09
CA LEU A 165 0.04 -0.50 -16.36
C LEU A 165 0.95 0.73 -16.19
N LEU A 166 2.25 0.54 -15.98
CA LEU A 166 3.22 1.64 -15.92
C LEU A 166 3.29 2.40 -17.25
N VAL A 167 3.42 1.67 -18.37
CA VAL A 167 3.47 2.29 -19.71
C VAL A 167 2.17 3.07 -19.96
N VAL A 168 1.02 2.47 -19.68
CA VAL A 168 -0.29 3.12 -19.83
C VAL A 168 -0.38 4.36 -18.93
N ALA A 169 0.05 4.28 -17.67
CA ALA A 169 0.03 5.42 -16.75
C ALA A 169 0.92 6.57 -17.24
N CYS A 170 2.14 6.27 -17.71
CA CYS A 170 3.04 7.27 -18.29
C CYS A 170 2.45 7.92 -19.55
N LEU A 171 1.84 7.14 -20.44
CA LEU A 171 1.16 7.66 -21.63
C LEU A 171 -0.04 8.53 -21.27
N LEU A 172 -0.84 8.13 -20.27
CA LEU A 172 -1.94 8.95 -19.77
C LEU A 172 -1.43 10.27 -19.18
N LEU A 173 -0.40 10.24 -18.35
CA LEU A 173 0.23 11.44 -17.79
C LEU A 173 0.77 12.37 -18.88
N TRP A 174 1.32 11.81 -19.95
CA TRP A 174 1.74 12.58 -21.12
C TRP A 174 0.56 13.22 -21.86
N LEU A 175 -0.50 12.44 -22.15
CA LEU A 175 -1.71 12.93 -22.83
C LEU A 175 -2.41 14.04 -22.05
N VAL A 176 -2.41 13.95 -20.71
CA VAL A 176 -3.05 14.92 -19.82
C VAL A 176 -2.16 16.11 -19.45
N ASN A 177 -1.06 16.35 -20.18
CA ASN A 177 -0.10 17.45 -19.94
C ASN A 177 0.58 17.42 -18.55
N ARG A 178 0.59 16.27 -17.88
CA ARG A 178 1.23 16.07 -16.57
C ARG A 178 2.45 15.16 -16.68
N ARG A 179 3.19 15.23 -17.79
CA ARG A 179 4.33 14.36 -18.09
C ARG A 179 5.38 14.33 -16.98
N PHE A 180 5.62 15.44 -16.28
CA PHE A 180 6.57 15.50 -15.18
C PHE A 180 6.11 14.69 -13.96
N ALA A 181 4.81 14.44 -13.82
CA ALA A 181 4.29 13.56 -12.77
C ALA A 181 4.75 12.09 -12.95
N ALA A 182 5.18 11.71 -14.16
CA ALA A 182 5.74 10.39 -14.42
C ALA A 182 7.11 10.20 -13.74
N ILE A 183 7.85 11.28 -13.47
CA ILE A 183 9.12 11.21 -12.74
C ILE A 183 8.86 10.64 -11.34
N GLY A 184 7.92 11.21 -10.58
CA GLY A 184 7.57 10.67 -9.27
C GLY A 184 7.05 9.22 -9.30
N LEU A 185 6.26 8.86 -10.33
CA LEU A 185 5.76 7.49 -10.50
C LEU A 185 6.92 6.49 -10.74
N ILE A 186 7.84 6.86 -11.62
CA ILE A 186 9.02 6.05 -11.96
C ILE A 186 9.95 5.96 -10.76
N THR A 187 10.19 7.06 -10.03
CA THR A 187 10.96 7.08 -8.79
C THR A 187 10.36 6.13 -7.77
N SER A 188 9.05 6.20 -7.55
CA SER A 188 8.34 5.32 -6.62
C SER A 188 8.50 3.85 -7.01
N LEU A 189 8.16 3.50 -8.26
CA LEU A 189 8.14 2.11 -8.69
C LEU A 189 9.53 1.50 -8.86
N LEU A 190 10.42 2.14 -9.62
CA LEU A 190 11.75 1.60 -9.89
C LEU A 190 12.62 1.60 -8.64
N GLY A 191 12.51 2.64 -7.82
CA GLY A 191 13.22 2.72 -6.55
C GLY A 191 12.80 1.58 -5.61
N ALA A 192 11.49 1.37 -5.44
CA ALA A 192 10.97 0.27 -4.62
C ALA A 192 11.37 -1.11 -5.16
N SER A 193 11.32 -1.29 -6.48
CA SER A 193 11.73 -2.53 -7.15
C SER A 193 13.22 -2.84 -6.91
N LEU A 194 14.09 -1.86 -7.18
CA LEU A 194 15.53 -2.01 -6.98
C LEU A 194 15.86 -2.27 -5.51
N PHE A 195 15.25 -1.53 -4.60
CA PHE A 195 15.45 -1.71 -3.17
C PHE A 195 15.01 -3.11 -2.72
N SER A 196 13.86 -3.61 -3.18
CA SER A 196 13.40 -4.98 -2.89
C SER A 196 14.38 -6.04 -3.40
N VAL A 197 14.91 -5.89 -4.61
CA VAL A 197 15.91 -6.83 -5.17
C VAL A 197 17.20 -6.82 -4.35
N LEU A 198 17.72 -5.64 -3.99
CA LEU A 198 18.94 -5.53 -3.18
C LEU A 198 18.76 -6.17 -1.80
N ASN A 199 17.64 -5.92 -1.13
CA ASN A 199 17.37 -6.52 0.18
C ASN A 199 17.26 -8.05 0.08
N LYS A 200 16.63 -8.59 -0.97
CA LYS A 200 16.61 -10.04 -1.19
C LYS A 200 18.01 -10.65 -1.27
N LEU A 201 18.95 -9.97 -1.91
CA LEU A 201 20.34 -10.43 -2.03
C LEU A 201 21.12 -10.32 -0.72
N ILE A 202 20.76 -9.38 0.15
CA ILE A 202 21.39 -9.16 1.46
C ILE A 202 20.88 -10.18 2.48
N PHE A 203 19.56 -10.29 2.66
CA PHE A 203 18.96 -11.11 3.72
C PHE A 203 18.88 -12.60 3.36
N GLN A 204 18.72 -12.93 2.08
CA GLN A 204 18.68 -14.31 1.57
C GLN A 204 17.70 -15.23 2.32
N ARG A 205 16.62 -14.66 2.86
CA ARG A 205 15.66 -15.37 3.69
C ARG A 205 14.92 -16.44 2.87
N LEU A 206 14.90 -17.66 3.39
CA LEU A 206 14.11 -18.77 2.83
C LEU A 206 12.60 -18.50 2.94
N ARG A 207 11.82 -19.14 2.08
CA ARG A 207 10.35 -19.02 2.05
C ARG A 207 9.69 -20.00 3.03
N PRO A 208 8.42 -19.78 3.38
CA PRO A 208 7.65 -20.77 4.11
C PRO A 208 7.54 -22.10 3.34
N ASP A 209 7.61 -23.21 4.06
CA ASP A 209 7.29 -24.52 3.51
C ASP A 209 5.80 -24.63 3.16
N GLY A 210 5.44 -25.45 2.17
CA GLY A 210 4.05 -25.66 1.77
C GLY A 210 3.46 -24.51 0.94
N ALA A 211 4.30 -23.76 0.22
CA ALA A 211 3.88 -22.77 -0.76
C ALA A 211 3.06 -23.41 -1.89
N VAL A 212 1.94 -22.78 -2.26
CA VAL A 212 1.09 -23.26 -3.38
C VAL A 212 1.73 -23.01 -4.74
N LEU A 213 2.56 -21.98 -4.82
CA LEU A 213 3.26 -21.58 -6.05
C LEU A 213 4.76 -21.63 -5.82
N PHE A 214 5.48 -22.14 -6.81
CA PHE A 214 6.93 -22.10 -6.80
C PHE A 214 7.43 -20.68 -7.15
N GLU A 215 8.30 -20.13 -6.31
CA GLU A 215 9.02 -18.90 -6.60
C GLU A 215 10.52 -19.05 -6.33
N PRO A 216 11.39 -18.87 -7.34
CA PRO A 216 12.82 -19.19 -7.23
C PRO A 216 13.65 -18.14 -6.46
N SER A 217 13.04 -17.03 -6.04
CA SER A 217 13.73 -15.92 -5.37
C SER A 217 13.52 -15.93 -3.85
N TYR A 218 14.42 -15.29 -3.10
CA TYR A 218 14.30 -15.12 -1.65
C TYR A 218 13.00 -14.43 -1.21
N SER A 219 12.62 -14.65 0.05
CA SER A 219 11.34 -14.20 0.60
C SER A 219 11.32 -12.72 0.99
N PHE A 220 12.36 -12.23 1.65
CA PHE A 220 12.36 -10.93 2.30
C PHE A 220 13.00 -9.82 1.43
N PRO A 221 12.34 -8.65 1.25
CA PRO A 221 10.94 -8.38 1.51
C PRO A 221 10.05 -8.87 0.34
N SER A 222 8.74 -8.94 0.56
CA SER A 222 7.79 -9.32 -0.48
C SER A 222 7.69 -8.25 -1.59
N SER A 223 8.13 -8.61 -2.80
CA SER A 223 8.08 -7.68 -3.95
C SER A 223 6.65 -7.33 -4.37
N HIS A 224 5.69 -8.25 -4.26
CA HIS A 224 4.28 -7.94 -4.57
C HIS A 224 3.68 -6.94 -3.59
N ALA A 225 3.99 -7.05 -2.29
CA ALA A 225 3.58 -6.06 -1.29
C ALA A 225 4.28 -4.70 -1.51
N THR A 226 5.57 -4.75 -1.87
CA THR A 226 6.38 -3.55 -2.17
C THR A 226 5.84 -2.77 -3.35
N LEU A 227 5.67 -3.46 -4.49
CA LEU A 227 5.22 -2.84 -5.73
C LEU A 227 3.75 -2.41 -5.64
N SER A 228 2.92 -3.08 -4.84
CA SER A 228 1.53 -2.67 -4.68
C SER A 228 1.42 -1.31 -4.00
N VAL A 229 2.16 -1.06 -2.91
CA VAL A 229 2.20 0.27 -2.28
C VAL A 229 2.83 1.30 -3.21
N ALA A 230 4.00 0.99 -3.79
CA ALA A 230 4.75 1.93 -4.62
C ALA A 230 3.98 2.34 -5.89
N PHE A 231 3.29 1.41 -6.53
CA PHE A 231 2.54 1.67 -7.76
C PHE A 231 1.10 2.13 -7.49
N TYR A 232 0.28 1.31 -6.84
CA TYR A 232 -1.13 1.62 -6.62
C TYR A 232 -1.33 2.75 -5.61
N GLY A 233 -0.44 2.88 -4.62
CA GLY A 233 -0.43 4.04 -3.74
C GLY A 233 -0.16 5.34 -4.51
N PHE A 234 0.75 5.30 -5.48
CA PHE A 234 1.06 6.46 -6.32
C PHE A 234 -0.08 6.79 -7.29
N LEU A 235 -0.71 5.78 -7.90
CA LEU A 235 -1.92 5.96 -8.69
C LEU A 235 -3.05 6.55 -7.83
N GLY A 236 -3.20 6.07 -6.59
CA GLY A 236 -4.11 6.63 -5.59
C GLY A 236 -3.84 8.11 -5.34
N TYR A 237 -2.59 8.48 -5.14
CA TYR A 237 -2.16 9.89 -5.02
C TYR A 237 -2.56 10.72 -6.26
N LEU A 238 -2.29 10.25 -7.47
CA LEU A 238 -2.67 10.94 -8.71
C LEU A 238 -4.19 11.13 -8.84
N LEU A 239 -4.97 10.11 -8.48
CA LEU A 239 -6.43 10.14 -8.49
C LEU A 239 -6.95 11.13 -7.44
N ILE A 240 -6.43 11.10 -6.22
CA ILE A 240 -6.78 12.03 -5.13
C ILE A 240 -6.50 13.48 -5.54
N ARG A 241 -5.35 13.76 -6.18
CA ARG A 241 -5.00 15.10 -6.68
C ARG A 241 -5.93 15.57 -7.80
N SER A 242 -6.52 14.64 -8.55
CA SER A 242 -7.42 14.94 -9.66
C SER A 242 -8.88 15.16 -9.24
N VAL A 243 -9.21 14.95 -7.96
CA VAL A 243 -10.58 15.08 -7.43
C VAL A 243 -10.67 16.24 -6.46
N GLN A 244 -11.74 17.05 -6.55
CA GLN A 244 -11.96 18.19 -5.65
C GLN A 244 -12.75 17.84 -4.38
N LYS A 245 -13.70 16.89 -4.49
CA LYS A 245 -14.58 16.52 -3.37
C LYS A 245 -13.83 15.71 -2.31
N TRP A 246 -13.82 16.24 -1.08
CA TRP A 246 -13.19 15.59 0.09
C TRP A 246 -13.66 14.15 0.29
N ASP A 247 -14.97 13.91 0.21
CA ASP A 247 -15.55 12.59 0.42
C ASP A 247 -15.03 11.56 -0.59
N THR A 248 -14.88 11.97 -1.83
CA THR A 248 -14.35 11.12 -2.89
C THR A 248 -12.86 10.84 -2.68
N ARG A 249 -12.08 11.81 -2.19
CA ARG A 249 -10.66 11.60 -1.84
C ARG A 249 -10.52 10.55 -0.73
N ILE A 250 -11.32 10.64 0.33
CA ILE A 250 -11.32 9.63 1.40
C ILE A 250 -11.70 8.26 0.85
N LYS A 251 -12.79 8.18 0.07
CA LYS A 251 -13.24 6.90 -0.50
C LYS A 251 -12.17 6.25 -1.37
N LEU A 252 -11.51 7.03 -2.22
CA LEU A 252 -10.40 6.56 -3.06
C LEU A 252 -9.21 6.09 -2.22
N CYS A 253 -8.83 6.84 -1.17
CA CYS A 253 -7.73 6.46 -0.28
C CYS A 253 -7.96 5.08 0.34
N PHE A 254 -9.13 4.87 0.95
CA PHE A 254 -9.50 3.59 1.57
C PHE A 254 -9.62 2.45 0.55
N ALA A 255 -10.14 2.72 -0.66
CA ALA A 255 -10.21 1.72 -1.71
C ALA A 255 -8.82 1.25 -2.15
N MET A 256 -7.87 2.19 -2.33
CA MET A 256 -6.48 1.86 -2.69
C MET A 256 -5.78 1.11 -1.56
N MET A 257 -5.93 1.56 -0.31
CA MET A 257 -5.37 0.87 0.87
C MET A 257 -5.92 -0.55 1.00
N GLY A 258 -7.24 -0.74 0.82
CA GLY A 258 -7.87 -2.05 0.86
C GLY A 258 -7.34 -2.97 -0.25
N PHE A 259 -7.16 -2.45 -1.46
CA PHE A 259 -6.61 -3.23 -2.57
C PHE A 259 -5.14 -3.65 -2.34
N ILE A 260 -4.31 -2.73 -1.86
CA ILE A 260 -2.91 -3.00 -1.46
C ILE A 260 -2.85 -4.06 -0.35
N PHE A 261 -3.73 -3.95 0.64
CA PHE A 261 -3.84 -4.91 1.73
C PHE A 261 -4.19 -6.31 1.20
N LEU A 262 -5.18 -6.41 0.31
CA LEU A 262 -5.58 -7.68 -0.30
C LEU A 262 -4.43 -8.31 -1.11
N ILE A 263 -3.61 -7.51 -1.80
CA ILE A 263 -2.43 -8.02 -2.51
C ILE A 263 -1.45 -8.67 -1.53
N GLY A 264 -1.09 -8.04 -0.41
CA GLY A 264 -0.19 -8.66 0.56
C GLY A 264 -0.82 -9.88 1.25
N LEU A 265 -2.09 -9.80 1.61
CA LEU A 265 -2.83 -10.93 2.20
C LEU A 265 -2.82 -12.15 1.27
N SER A 266 -3.00 -11.95 -0.04
CA SER A 266 -2.96 -13.04 -1.01
C SER A 266 -1.62 -13.80 -1.00
N ARG A 267 -0.50 -13.11 -0.72
CA ARG A 267 0.83 -13.73 -0.64
C ARG A 267 0.98 -14.64 0.58
N ILE A 268 0.38 -14.23 1.69
CA ILE A 268 0.39 -15.00 2.93
C ILE A 268 -0.53 -16.22 2.76
N VAL A 269 -1.72 -16.04 2.20
CA VAL A 269 -2.67 -17.13 1.90
C VAL A 269 -2.03 -18.18 1.00
N LEU A 270 -1.29 -17.77 -0.04
CA LEU A 270 -0.57 -18.69 -0.94
C LEU A 270 0.67 -19.34 -0.30
N GLY A 271 1.06 -18.93 0.91
CA GLY A 271 2.20 -19.48 1.65
C GLY A 271 3.56 -19.14 1.04
N VAL A 272 3.62 -18.13 0.18
CA VAL A 272 4.86 -17.77 -0.54
C VAL A 272 5.69 -16.75 0.23
N HIS A 273 5.14 -16.13 1.28
CA HIS A 273 5.79 -15.12 2.12
C HIS A 273 5.28 -15.19 3.56
N TYR A 274 6.14 -14.82 4.51
CA TYR A 274 5.79 -14.60 5.91
C TYR A 274 5.08 -13.25 6.13
N LEU A 275 4.52 -13.03 7.33
CA LEU A 275 3.85 -11.78 7.69
C LEU A 275 4.83 -10.60 7.68
N SER A 276 6.01 -10.79 8.28
CA SER A 276 7.05 -9.76 8.30
C SER A 276 7.60 -9.43 6.90
N ASP A 277 7.65 -10.39 5.98
CA ASP A 277 8.07 -10.14 4.59
C ASP A 277 7.10 -9.17 3.88
N VAL A 278 5.80 -9.35 4.13
CA VAL A 278 4.74 -8.49 3.58
C VAL A 278 4.76 -7.13 4.25
N TRP A 279 4.92 -7.08 5.57
CA TRP A 279 5.01 -5.85 6.34
C TRP A 279 6.23 -4.99 5.93
N ALA A 280 7.42 -5.60 5.87
CA ALA A 280 8.62 -4.94 5.34
C ALA A 280 8.43 -4.51 3.89
N GLY A 281 7.76 -5.33 3.07
CA GLY A 281 7.40 -4.95 1.70
C GLY A 281 6.55 -3.68 1.66
N TYR A 282 5.53 -3.58 2.50
CA TYR A 282 4.72 -2.36 2.60
C TYR A 282 5.54 -1.15 3.03
N LEU A 283 6.46 -1.29 3.98
CA LEU A 283 7.34 -0.21 4.44
C LEU A 283 8.31 0.24 3.34
N VAL A 284 8.92 -0.68 2.60
CA VAL A 284 9.77 -0.35 1.43
C VAL A 284 8.95 0.36 0.36
N GLY A 285 7.75 -0.13 0.06
CA GLY A 285 6.87 0.52 -0.90
C GLY A 285 6.44 1.93 -0.44
N LEU A 286 6.17 2.10 0.86
CA LEU A 286 5.78 3.38 1.45
C LEU A 286 6.94 4.39 1.42
N LEU A 287 8.16 3.94 1.72
CA LEU A 287 9.39 4.74 1.62
C LEU A 287 9.50 5.39 0.25
N TRP A 288 9.42 4.59 -0.80
CA TRP A 288 9.55 5.08 -2.18
C TRP A 288 8.31 5.82 -2.69
N LEU A 289 7.12 5.48 -2.19
CA LEU A 289 5.91 6.25 -2.43
C LEU A 289 6.04 7.68 -1.88
N ILE A 290 6.52 7.84 -0.65
CA ILE A 290 6.75 9.16 -0.04
C ILE A 290 7.77 9.96 -0.85
N LEU A 291 8.87 9.33 -1.28
CA LEU A 291 9.87 9.98 -2.13
C LEU A 291 9.28 10.41 -3.49
N GLY A 292 8.52 9.53 -4.15
CA GLY A 292 7.84 9.86 -5.40
C GLY A 292 6.85 11.02 -5.25
N ILE A 293 6.03 11.01 -4.18
CA ILE A 293 5.09 12.10 -3.87
C ILE A 293 5.86 13.39 -3.62
N SER A 294 6.95 13.34 -2.86
CA SER A 294 7.81 14.49 -2.56
C SER A 294 8.37 15.11 -3.85
N VAL A 295 8.84 14.28 -4.78
CA VAL A 295 9.31 14.73 -6.10
C VAL A 295 8.18 15.43 -6.86
N ASN A 296 6.99 14.86 -6.91
CA ASN A 296 5.87 15.46 -7.65
C ASN A 296 5.34 16.75 -7.01
N GLU A 297 5.25 16.81 -5.69
CA GLU A 297 4.81 18.03 -5.00
C GLU A 297 5.87 19.14 -5.10
N TRP A 298 7.16 18.80 -5.10
CA TRP A 298 8.23 19.75 -5.40
C TRP A 298 8.15 20.26 -6.85
N LEU A 299 7.91 19.38 -7.83
CA LEU A 299 7.70 19.76 -9.23
C LEU A 299 6.45 20.62 -9.41
N ALA A 300 5.39 20.36 -8.65
CA ALA A 300 4.18 21.20 -8.65
C ALA A 300 4.46 22.58 -8.03
N ALA A 301 5.17 22.63 -6.89
CA ALA A 301 5.54 23.88 -6.22
C ALA A 301 6.47 24.76 -7.06
N THR A 302 7.28 24.16 -7.94
CA THR A 302 8.15 24.87 -8.89
C THR A 302 7.47 25.21 -10.22
N GLY A 303 6.16 24.94 -10.35
CA GLY A 303 5.37 25.25 -11.54
C GLY A 303 5.58 24.32 -12.73
N ARG A 304 6.25 23.18 -12.55
CA ARG A 304 6.46 22.16 -13.62
C ARG A 304 5.24 21.28 -13.83
N ILE A 305 4.42 21.09 -12.78
CA ILE A 305 3.16 20.35 -12.85
C ILE A 305 2.03 21.29 -12.45
N ASP A 306 1.05 21.45 -13.33
CA ASP A 306 -0.18 22.16 -13.01
C ASP A 306 -1.36 21.17 -13.00
N TRP A 307 -1.96 21.01 -11.83
CA TRP A 307 -3.10 20.13 -11.60
C TRP A 307 -4.42 20.72 -12.12
N ASN A 308 -4.48 22.03 -12.31
CA ASN A 308 -5.68 22.77 -12.70
C ASN A 308 -5.81 23.02 -14.20
N LEU A 309 -4.79 22.67 -15.00
CA LEU A 309 -4.85 22.78 -16.45
C LEU A 309 -6.05 21.99 -17.00
N PRO A 310 -6.99 22.64 -17.70
CA PRO A 310 -8.11 21.94 -18.32
C PRO A 310 -7.61 21.05 -19.46
N LEU A 311 -8.30 19.92 -19.66
CA LEU A 311 -7.99 18.99 -20.73
C LEU A 311 -8.82 19.29 -21.98
N ASP A 312 -8.15 19.44 -23.11
CA ASP A 312 -8.80 19.53 -24.41
C ASP A 312 -9.68 18.31 -24.67
N ARG A 313 -10.85 18.52 -25.31
CA ARG A 313 -11.80 17.44 -25.62
C ARG A 313 -11.13 16.27 -26.37
N ARG A 314 -10.24 16.55 -27.32
CA ARG A 314 -9.50 15.52 -28.08
C ARG A 314 -8.62 14.66 -27.17
N ARG A 315 -7.82 15.29 -26.30
CA ARG A 315 -6.94 14.60 -25.35
C ARG A 315 -7.73 13.77 -24.35
N ARG A 316 -8.89 14.28 -23.90
CA ARG A 316 -9.79 13.54 -23.02
C ARG A 316 -10.34 12.27 -23.71
N ILE A 317 -10.78 12.37 -24.96
CA ILE A 317 -11.23 11.21 -25.73
C ILE A 317 -10.08 10.20 -25.88
N LEU A 318 -8.89 10.65 -26.30
CA LEU A 318 -7.72 9.78 -26.44
C LEU A 318 -7.34 9.10 -25.12
N ALA A 319 -7.35 9.81 -24.00
CA ALA A 319 -7.08 9.24 -22.68
C ALA A 319 -8.13 8.19 -22.29
N CYS A 320 -9.42 8.46 -22.53
CA CYS A 320 -10.49 7.50 -22.29
C CYS A 320 -10.36 6.25 -23.18
N SER A 321 -10.04 6.42 -24.47
CA SER A 321 -9.81 5.31 -25.40
C SER A 321 -8.61 4.47 -24.97
N LEU A 322 -7.49 5.10 -24.58
CA LEU A 322 -6.30 4.41 -24.07
C LEU A 322 -6.63 3.62 -22.81
N MET A 323 -7.38 4.21 -21.88
CA MET A 323 -7.80 3.54 -20.65
C MET A 323 -8.70 2.34 -20.94
N LEU A 324 -9.63 2.46 -21.89
CA LEU A 324 -10.50 1.35 -22.31
C LEU A 324 -9.70 0.19 -22.92
N VAL A 325 -8.77 0.50 -23.83
CA VAL A 325 -7.88 -0.50 -24.44
C VAL A 325 -7.02 -1.19 -23.37
N ALA A 326 -6.48 -0.43 -22.42
CA ALA A 326 -5.69 -0.97 -21.32
C ALA A 326 -6.53 -1.91 -20.43
N VAL A 327 -7.76 -1.52 -20.08
CA VAL A 327 -8.67 -2.35 -19.29
C VAL A 327 -9.00 -3.66 -20.02
N ILE A 328 -9.32 -3.60 -21.31
CA ILE A 328 -9.61 -4.80 -22.11
C ILE A 328 -8.37 -5.70 -22.19
N GLY A 329 -7.19 -5.11 -22.44
CA GLY A 329 -5.93 -5.85 -22.53
C GLY A 329 -5.56 -6.55 -21.22
N VAL A 330 -5.65 -5.84 -20.09
CA VAL A 330 -5.38 -6.41 -18.76
C VAL A 330 -6.41 -7.47 -18.38
N ALA A 331 -7.69 -7.23 -18.65
CA ALA A 331 -8.75 -8.21 -18.41
C ALA A 331 -8.54 -9.48 -19.24
N GLY A 332 -8.20 -9.33 -20.53
CA GLY A 332 -7.87 -10.46 -21.42
C GLY A 332 -6.65 -11.25 -20.93
N TYR A 333 -5.60 -10.56 -20.49
CA TYR A 333 -4.41 -11.20 -19.91
C TYR A 333 -4.73 -11.98 -18.63
N LEU A 334 -5.47 -11.36 -17.70
CA LEU A 334 -5.90 -12.02 -16.45
C LEU A 334 -6.79 -13.23 -16.73
N PHE A 335 -7.69 -13.13 -17.70
CA PHE A 335 -8.53 -14.24 -18.13
C PHE A 335 -7.71 -15.39 -18.72
N ALA A 336 -6.75 -15.09 -19.59
CA ALA A 336 -5.83 -16.09 -20.16
C ALA A 336 -5.04 -16.80 -19.06
N GLN A 337 -4.52 -16.07 -18.06
CA GLN A 337 -3.82 -16.66 -16.92
C GLN A 337 -4.72 -17.57 -16.08
N ALA A 338 -5.99 -17.17 -15.88
CA ALA A 338 -6.95 -18.00 -15.17
C ALA A 338 -7.25 -19.32 -15.92
N LEU A 339 -7.28 -19.29 -17.26
CA LEU A 339 -7.44 -20.51 -18.07
C LEU A 339 -6.23 -21.42 -17.99
N VAL A 340 -5.02 -20.87 -18.09
CA VAL A 340 -3.77 -21.66 -17.97
C VAL A 340 -3.71 -22.35 -16.61
N PHE A 341 -4.03 -21.63 -15.53
CA PHE A 341 -4.04 -22.22 -14.19
C PHE A 341 -5.04 -23.38 -14.07
N ARG A 342 -6.25 -23.24 -14.64
CA ARG A 342 -7.25 -24.32 -14.68
C ARG A 342 -6.80 -25.54 -15.49
N SER A 343 -5.94 -25.36 -16.50
CA SER A 343 -5.45 -26.46 -17.33
C SER A 343 -4.29 -27.26 -16.69
N LEU A 344 -3.69 -26.73 -15.62
CA LEU A 344 -2.58 -27.34 -14.89
C LEU A 344 -3.03 -28.09 -13.62
N GLN A 345 -4.31 -27.97 -13.25
CA GLN A 345 -4.99 -28.76 -12.21
C GLN A 345 -5.69 -29.94 -12.86
#